data_AF-A0A8J2WN15-F1
#
_entry.id   AF-A0A8J2WN15-F1
#
_cell.length_a   1.000
_cell.length_b   1.000
_cell.length_c   1.000
_cell.angle_alpha   90.00
_cell.angle_beta   90.00
_cell.angle_gamma   90.00
#
_symmetry.space_group_name_H-M   'P 1'
#
loop_
_entity.id
_entity.type
_entity.pdbx_description
1 polymer ?
#
loop_
_entity_poly.entity_id
_entity_poly.type
_entity_poly.pdbx_seq_one_letter_code
_entity_poly.pdbx_strand_id
1 'polypeptide(L)'
;MAAALLQHINNTNQLSELEHIQSMTSKIQKMNSYLDIILPTNRQLVMFLAGSGGTGKSRVIQCFKDFARRWHSVASTVISASSGVAAMLIGGCTIHSAVGIGIRREPPDPTQNQINAWSEIGILFVDEFSMTTPHMLNLIDTRLRQLKGTHEKLYGGIHLIFCGDFYQLPPVGSGPVYSQITHT
;
A
#
# COMPACT_ATOMS: atom_id res chain seq x y z
N MET A 1 3.61 23.90 1.31
CA MET A 1 2.52 23.81 0.31
C MET A 1 1.14 24.03 0.95
N ALA A 2 0.79 23.38 2.07
CA ALA A 2 -0.48 23.58 2.78
C ALA A 2 -0.76 25.03 3.27
N ALA A 3 0.27 25.73 3.76
CA ALA A 3 0.11 27.11 4.24
C ALA A 3 -0.25 28.13 3.13
N ALA A 4 0.26 27.92 1.91
CA ALA A 4 -0.03 28.78 0.76
C ALA A 4 -1.44 28.54 0.19
N LEU A 5 -1.93 27.29 0.23
CA LEU A 5 -3.31 26.93 -0.11
C LEU A 5 -4.31 27.54 0.88
N LEU A 6 -4.01 27.49 2.18
CA LEU A 6 -4.84 28.09 3.23
C LEU A 6 -4.99 29.62 3.06
N GLN A 7 -3.91 30.31 2.68
CA GLN A 7 -3.94 31.76 2.44
C GLN A 7 -4.76 32.14 1.20
N HIS A 8 -4.69 31.33 0.12
CA HIS A 8 -5.44 31.61 -1.09
C HIS A 8 -6.95 31.36 -0.92
N ILE A 9 -7.33 30.37 -0.12
CA ILE A 9 -8.74 30.02 0.16
C ILE A 9 -9.39 31.04 1.11
N ASN A 10 -8.62 31.63 2.04
CA ASN A 10 -9.13 32.67 2.95
C ASN A 10 -9.67 33.93 2.23
N ASN A 11 -9.26 34.14 0.98
CA ASN A 11 -9.69 35.27 0.15
C ASN A 11 -10.96 34.99 -0.68
N THR A 12 -11.43 33.75 -0.71
CA THR A 12 -12.67 33.33 -1.38
C THR A 12 -13.65 32.87 -0.31
N ASN A 13 -14.83 33.50 -0.19
CA ASN A 13 -15.86 33.23 0.82
C ASN A 13 -16.43 31.79 0.80
N GLN A 14 -15.60 30.79 1.14
CA GLN A 14 -15.93 29.38 1.29
C GLN A 14 -15.59 28.92 2.72
N LEU A 15 -16.13 29.64 3.71
CA LEU A 15 -15.96 29.33 5.14
C LEU A 15 -16.36 27.89 5.48
N SER A 16 -17.37 27.33 4.80
CA SER A 16 -17.79 25.93 4.98
C SER A 16 -16.75 24.91 4.49
N GLU A 17 -16.05 25.20 3.38
CA GLU A 17 -14.97 24.34 2.90
C GLU A 17 -13.75 24.42 3.83
N LEU A 18 -13.43 25.61 4.35
CA LEU A 18 -12.36 25.80 5.33
C LEU A 18 -12.62 25.02 6.62
N GLU A 19 -13.84 25.08 7.17
CA GLU A 19 -14.23 24.30 8.35
C GLU A 19 -14.12 22.79 8.10
N HIS A 20 -14.53 22.34 6.91
CA HIS A 20 -14.44 20.93 6.53
C HIS A 20 -12.98 20.46 6.39
N ILE A 21 -12.12 21.28 5.76
CA ILE A 21 -10.68 21.04 5.64
C ILE A 21 -10.00 21.03 7.01
N GLN A 22 -10.34 21.95 7.91
CA GLN A 22 -9.81 21.99 9.27
C GLN A 22 -10.26 20.77 10.09
N SER A 23 -11.51 20.34 9.95
CA SER A 23 -12.03 19.09 10.52
C SER A 23 -11.27 17.86 10.01
N MET A 24 -10.98 17.79 8.71
CA MET A 24 -10.19 16.70 8.12
C MET A 24 -8.74 16.71 8.62
N THR A 25 -8.12 17.89 8.67
CA THR A 25 -6.73 18.05 9.11
C THR A 25 -6.56 17.62 10.56
N SER A 26 -7.51 18.00 11.44
CA SER A 26 -7.49 17.59 12.84
C SER A 26 -7.72 16.08 13.03
N LYS A 27 -8.57 15.44 12.21
CA LYS A 27 -8.73 13.97 12.20
C LYS A 27 -7.43 13.26 11.78
N ILE A 28 -6.75 13.76 10.75
CA ILE A 28 -5.45 13.23 10.30
C ILE A 28 -4.40 13.36 11.39
N GLN A 29 -4.28 14.53 12.03
CA GLN A 29 -3.36 14.74 13.15
C GLN A 29 -3.64 13.80 14.33
N LYS A 30 -4.92 13.61 14.68
CA LYS A 30 -5.32 12.69 15.75
C LYS A 30 -5.04 11.23 15.40
N MET A 31 -5.19 10.85 14.14
CA MET A 31 -4.82 9.51 13.69
C MET A 31 -3.31 9.30 13.74
N ASN A 32 -2.52 10.29 13.28
CA ASN A 32 -1.06 10.22 13.38
C ASN A 32 -0.61 10.07 14.83
N SER A 33 -1.23 10.76 15.79
CA SER A 33 -0.88 10.57 17.21
C SER A 33 -1.25 9.19 17.76
N TYR A 34 -2.36 8.58 17.33
CA TYR A 34 -2.66 7.18 17.67
C TYR A 34 -1.69 6.20 17.02
N LEU A 35 -1.32 6.45 15.77
CA LEU A 35 -0.32 5.66 15.06
C LEU A 35 1.04 5.79 15.73
N ASP A 36 1.43 6.96 16.21
CA ASP A 36 2.66 7.18 16.98
C ASP A 36 2.63 6.46 18.34
N ILE A 37 1.46 6.30 18.97
CA ILE A 37 1.34 5.53 20.22
C ILE A 37 1.43 4.02 19.96
N ILE A 38 0.79 3.54 18.90
CA ILE A 38 0.71 2.10 18.56
C ILE A 38 1.98 1.63 17.85
N LEU A 39 2.60 2.51 17.08
CA LEU A 39 3.88 2.35 16.39
C LEU A 39 4.86 3.40 16.97
N PRO A 40 5.31 3.24 18.24
CA PRO A 40 6.17 4.19 18.97
C PRO A 40 7.51 4.49 18.31
N THR A 41 7.82 3.79 17.23
CA THR A 41 8.96 4.04 16.38
C THR A 41 8.42 4.52 15.05
N ASN A 42 8.91 5.66 14.56
CA ASN A 42 8.72 6.21 13.21
C ASN A 42 9.32 5.28 12.13
N ARG A 43 9.01 3.98 12.23
CA ARG A 43 9.52 2.87 11.46
C ARG A 43 8.42 2.46 10.50
N GLN A 44 8.86 2.17 9.29
CA GLN A 44 8.03 1.56 8.27
C GLN A 44 7.47 0.23 8.78
N LEU A 45 6.14 0.11 8.84
CA LEU A 45 5.46 -1.18 8.99
C LEU A 45 5.70 -2.06 7.75
N VAL A 46 6.28 -3.23 7.95
CA VAL A 46 6.30 -4.33 6.97
C VAL A 46 5.80 -5.57 7.71
N MET A 47 4.57 -5.98 7.42
CA MET A 47 3.83 -7.00 8.18
C MET A 47 3.33 -8.11 7.28
N PHE A 48 3.30 -9.34 7.81
CA PHE A 48 2.60 -10.47 7.20
C PHE A 48 1.44 -10.91 8.09
N LEU A 49 0.21 -10.77 7.59
CA LEU A 49 -1.01 -11.26 8.20
C LEU A 49 -1.27 -12.71 7.75
N ALA A 50 -0.77 -13.64 8.56
CA ALA A 50 -0.93 -15.06 8.36
C ALA A 50 -2.30 -15.57 8.79
N GLY A 51 -2.76 -16.65 8.17
CA GLY A 51 -3.88 -17.44 8.66
C GLY A 51 -4.43 -18.37 7.60
N SER A 52 -5.02 -19.49 8.00
CA SER A 52 -5.58 -20.47 7.08
C SER A 52 -6.73 -19.93 6.22
N GLY A 53 -7.15 -20.68 5.20
CA GLY A 53 -8.38 -20.39 4.45
C GLY A 53 -9.58 -20.20 5.40
N GLY A 54 -10.41 -19.18 5.16
CA GLY A 54 -11.61 -18.92 5.95
C GLY A 54 -11.41 -18.19 7.29
N THR A 55 -10.19 -17.84 7.70
CA THR A 55 -9.94 -17.13 8.99
C THR A 55 -10.29 -15.64 8.97
N GLY A 56 -10.80 -15.11 7.85
CA GLY A 56 -11.25 -13.73 7.76
C GLY A 56 -10.17 -12.71 7.38
N LYS A 57 -9.00 -13.11 6.85
CA LYS A 57 -7.97 -12.17 6.36
C LYS A 57 -8.52 -11.11 5.41
N SER A 58 -9.27 -11.52 4.39
CA SER A 58 -9.91 -10.57 3.45
C SER A 58 -10.97 -9.69 4.13
N ARG A 59 -11.61 -10.17 5.21
CA ARG A 59 -12.51 -9.34 6.03
C ARG A 59 -11.74 -8.25 6.78
N VAL A 60 -10.52 -8.51 7.25
CA VAL A 60 -9.64 -7.49 7.84
C VAL A 60 -9.33 -6.40 6.81
N ILE A 61 -9.01 -6.78 5.57
CA ILE A 61 -8.77 -5.82 4.48
C ILE A 61 -10.01 -4.94 4.24
N GLN A 62 -11.21 -5.53 4.19
CA GLN A 62 -12.45 -4.75 4.02
C GLN A 62 -12.72 -3.81 5.20
N CYS A 63 -12.56 -4.28 6.43
CA CYS A 63 -12.70 -3.44 7.62
C CYS A 63 -11.70 -2.27 7.61
N PHE A 64 -10.46 -2.51 7.17
CA PHE A 64 -9.46 -1.47 7.01
C PHE A 64 -9.85 -0.43 5.95
N LYS A 65 -10.40 -0.87 4.81
CA LYS A 65 -10.91 0.05 3.77
C LYS A 65 -12.02 0.95 4.32
N ASP A 66 -12.96 0.38 5.09
CA ASP A 66 -14.04 1.14 5.71
C ASP A 66 -13.53 2.12 6.77
N PHE A 67 -12.51 1.71 7.54
CA PHE A 67 -11.80 2.60 8.45
C PHE A 67 -11.14 3.75 7.67
N ALA A 68 -10.29 3.47 6.67
CA ALA A 68 -9.61 4.49 5.88
C ALA A 68 -10.60 5.46 5.20
N ARG A 69 -11.77 4.99 4.77
CA ARG A 69 -12.87 5.81 4.22
C ARG A 69 -13.42 6.80 5.23
N ARG A 70 -13.78 6.32 6.42
CA ARG A 70 -14.36 7.17 7.48
C ARG A 70 -13.36 8.22 7.99
N TRP A 71 -12.07 7.96 7.85
CA TRP A 71 -10.98 8.83 8.30
C TRP A 71 -10.37 9.68 7.18
N HIS A 72 -10.97 9.71 5.98
CA HIS A 72 -10.50 10.47 4.81
C HIS A 72 -9.06 10.15 4.38
N SER A 73 -8.58 8.93 4.65
CA SER A 73 -7.23 8.47 4.29
C SER A 73 -7.25 7.41 3.18
N VAL A 74 -8.34 7.30 2.42
CA VAL A 74 -8.46 6.28 1.36
C VAL A 74 -7.45 6.50 0.25
N ALA A 75 -7.19 7.77 -0.09
CA ALA A 75 -6.28 8.13 -1.18
C ALA A 75 -4.82 7.68 -0.92
N SER A 76 -4.48 7.37 0.34
CA SER A 76 -3.14 6.90 0.72
C SER A 76 -3.01 5.38 0.78
N THR A 77 -4.05 4.61 0.44
CA THR A 77 -4.06 3.14 0.53
C THR A 77 -4.30 2.48 -0.82
N VAL A 78 -3.40 1.56 -1.20
CA VAL A 78 -3.60 0.64 -2.33
C VAL A 78 -3.93 -0.75 -1.83
N ILE A 79 -4.94 -1.36 -2.43
CA ILE A 79 -5.37 -2.73 -2.16
C ILE A 79 -5.07 -3.57 -3.38
N SER A 80 -4.23 -4.60 -3.20
CA SER A 80 -3.82 -5.46 -4.28
C SER A 80 -3.80 -6.94 -3.91
N ALA A 81 -3.73 -7.80 -4.92
CA ALA A 81 -3.52 -9.23 -4.74
C ALA A 81 -2.62 -9.82 -5.83
N SER A 82 -2.12 -11.04 -5.61
CA SER A 82 -1.28 -11.75 -6.57
C SER A 82 -2.03 -12.21 -7.85
N SER A 83 -3.35 -12.40 -7.78
CA SER A 83 -4.19 -12.85 -8.91
C SER A 83 -5.37 -11.91 -9.18
N GLY A 84 -5.89 -11.93 -10.42
CA GLY A 84 -7.02 -11.10 -10.82
C GLY A 84 -8.31 -11.42 -10.07
N VAL A 85 -8.58 -12.71 -9.82
CA VAL A 85 -9.76 -13.16 -9.07
C VAL A 85 -9.69 -12.68 -7.62
N ALA A 86 -8.54 -12.88 -6.94
CA ALA A 86 -8.36 -12.42 -5.57
C ALA A 86 -8.48 -10.89 -5.46
N ALA A 87 -7.86 -10.15 -6.39
CA ALA A 87 -7.93 -8.70 -6.44
C ALA A 87 -9.38 -8.20 -6.59
N MET A 88 -10.16 -8.83 -7.47
CA MET A 88 -11.57 -8.48 -7.66
C MET A 88 -12.39 -8.70 -6.38
N LEU A 89 -12.17 -9.81 -5.67
CA LEU A 89 -12.90 -10.14 -4.43
C LEU A 89 -12.65 -9.14 -3.31
N ILE A 90 -11.44 -8.60 -3.21
CA ILE A 90 -11.11 -7.55 -2.22
C ILE A 90 -11.37 -6.12 -2.76
N GLY A 91 -11.90 -5.99 -3.97
CA GLY A 91 -12.18 -4.71 -4.62
C GLY A 91 -10.91 -3.87 -4.80
N GLY A 92 -9.87 -4.49 -5.33
CA GLY A 92 -8.57 -3.89 -5.64
C GLY A 92 -8.11 -4.27 -7.06
N CYS A 93 -6.81 -4.22 -7.30
CA CYS A 93 -6.20 -4.64 -8.56
C CYS A 93 -5.06 -5.64 -8.34
N THR A 94 -4.51 -6.22 -9.41
CA THR A 94 -3.33 -7.08 -9.22
C THR A 94 -2.14 -6.23 -8.80
N ILE A 95 -1.21 -6.78 -8.01
CA ILE A 95 0.02 -6.07 -7.63
C ILE A 95 0.81 -5.63 -8.87
N HIS A 96 0.85 -6.47 -9.91
CA HIS A 96 1.43 -6.15 -11.21
C HIS A 96 0.83 -4.87 -11.81
N SER A 97 -0.50 -4.78 -11.87
CA SER A 97 -1.21 -3.59 -12.35
C SER A 97 -0.98 -2.38 -11.45
N ALA A 98 -0.96 -2.57 -10.13
CA ALA A 98 -0.81 -1.48 -9.15
C ALA A 98 0.51 -0.72 -9.33
N VAL A 99 1.63 -1.47 -9.43
CA VAL A 99 2.97 -0.87 -9.53
C VAL A 99 3.46 -0.71 -10.98
N GLY A 100 2.68 -1.16 -11.96
CA GLY A 100 3.00 -1.06 -13.39
C GLY A 100 4.11 -2.03 -13.83
N ILE A 101 4.14 -3.24 -13.26
CA ILE A 101 5.04 -4.32 -13.69
C ILE A 101 4.35 -5.13 -14.79
N GLY A 102 5.00 -5.23 -15.95
CA GLY A 102 4.56 -6.13 -17.03
C GLY A 102 4.94 -7.59 -16.74
N ILE A 103 4.18 -8.54 -17.29
CA ILE A 103 4.34 -9.98 -17.03
C ILE A 103 5.64 -10.57 -17.62
N ARG A 104 6.27 -9.91 -18.60
CA ARG A 104 7.34 -10.52 -19.43
C ARG A 104 8.57 -9.65 -19.70
N ARG A 105 8.66 -8.45 -19.11
CA ARG A 105 9.78 -7.52 -19.30
C ARG A 105 10.00 -6.72 -18.03
N GLU A 106 11.25 -6.38 -17.77
CA GLU A 106 11.58 -5.34 -16.79
C GLU A 106 10.72 -4.08 -17.09
N PRO A 107 10.05 -3.51 -16.09
CA PRO A 107 9.23 -2.33 -16.29
C PRO A 107 10.14 -1.17 -16.72
N PRO A 108 9.71 -0.34 -17.70
CA PRO A 108 10.42 0.91 -17.98
C PRO A 108 10.36 1.82 -16.75
N ASP A 109 11.19 2.86 -16.75
CA ASP A 109 11.14 3.91 -15.74
C ASP A 109 9.70 4.46 -15.58
N PRO A 110 9.28 4.78 -14.35
CA PRO A 110 7.92 5.21 -14.10
C PRO A 110 7.65 6.53 -14.81
N THR A 111 6.48 6.60 -15.44
CA THR A 111 5.99 7.87 -16.01
C THR A 111 5.68 8.86 -14.89
N GLN A 112 5.68 10.16 -15.20
CA GLN A 112 5.32 11.19 -14.22
C GLN A 112 3.91 10.97 -13.63
N ASN A 113 2.97 10.46 -14.43
CA ASN A 113 1.63 10.13 -13.95
C ASN A 113 1.64 9.02 -12.90
N GLN A 114 2.50 8.00 -13.07
CA GLN A 114 2.65 6.93 -12.10
C GLN A 114 3.32 7.44 -10.81
N ILE A 115 4.34 8.29 -10.92
CA ILE A 115 4.99 8.93 -9.76
C ILE A 115 3.96 9.77 -8.98
N ASN A 116 3.19 10.60 -9.68
CA ASN A 116 2.15 11.43 -9.06
C ASN A 116 1.06 10.58 -8.40
N ALA A 117 0.67 9.47 -9.02
CA ALA A 117 -0.32 8.56 -8.44
C ALA A 117 0.17 7.92 -7.13
N TRP A 118 1.49 7.71 -6.98
CA TRP A 118 2.12 7.10 -5.80
C TRP A 118 2.67 8.10 -4.79
N SER A 119 2.64 9.41 -5.06
CA SER A 119 3.22 10.43 -4.16
C SER A 119 2.56 10.42 -2.78
N GLU A 120 1.23 10.31 -2.74
CA GLU A 120 0.44 10.30 -1.49
C GLU A 120 0.15 8.89 -0.96
N ILE A 121 0.50 7.83 -1.71
CA ILE A 121 0.31 6.46 -1.25
C ILE A 121 1.29 6.17 -0.11
N GLY A 122 0.75 5.78 1.04
CA GLY A 122 1.50 5.43 2.24
C GLY A 122 1.34 3.97 2.67
N ILE A 123 0.29 3.28 2.22
CA ILE A 123 -0.02 1.89 2.61
C ILE A 123 -0.34 1.04 1.39
N LEU A 124 0.24 -0.17 1.34
CA LEU A 124 -0.03 -1.18 0.31
C LEU A 124 -0.39 -2.51 0.96
N PHE A 125 -1.60 -3.01 0.66
CA PHE A 125 -2.01 -4.38 0.94
C PHE A 125 -1.74 -5.30 -0.25
N VAL A 126 -1.24 -6.50 0.02
CA VAL A 126 -1.02 -7.55 -0.99
C VAL A 126 -1.60 -8.87 -0.48
N ASP A 127 -2.78 -9.24 -0.95
CA ASP A 127 -3.43 -10.51 -0.63
C ASP A 127 -2.92 -11.66 -1.52
N GLU A 128 -3.07 -12.90 -1.05
CA GLU A 128 -2.52 -14.11 -1.67
C GLU A 128 -0.99 -14.04 -1.90
N PHE A 129 -0.27 -13.50 -0.93
CA PHE A 129 1.19 -13.33 -1.02
C PHE A 129 1.95 -14.65 -1.14
N SER A 130 1.36 -15.78 -0.71
CA SER A 130 1.93 -17.13 -0.86
C SER A 130 2.30 -17.49 -2.30
N MET A 131 1.62 -16.89 -3.27
CA MET A 131 1.88 -17.07 -4.70
C MET A 131 2.98 -16.15 -5.26
N THR A 132 3.71 -15.42 -4.41
CA THR A 132 4.75 -14.48 -4.83
C THR A 132 6.12 -15.15 -4.88
N THR A 133 6.92 -14.78 -5.88
CA THR A 133 8.29 -15.26 -6.09
C THR A 133 9.31 -14.28 -5.49
N PRO A 134 10.52 -14.73 -5.11
CA PRO A 134 11.58 -13.81 -4.67
C PRO A 134 11.90 -12.72 -5.70
N HIS A 135 11.89 -13.07 -6.99
CA HIS A 135 12.11 -12.12 -8.07
C HIS A 135 11.02 -11.04 -8.11
N MET A 136 9.74 -11.43 -8.01
CA MET A 136 8.63 -10.49 -7.97
C MET A 136 8.71 -9.57 -6.75
N LEU A 137 9.13 -10.08 -5.59
CA LEU A 137 9.31 -9.28 -4.37
C LEU A 137 10.39 -8.20 -4.56
N ASN A 138 11.54 -8.55 -5.12
CA ASN A 138 12.62 -7.61 -5.44
C ASN A 138 12.18 -6.56 -6.48
N LEU A 139 11.37 -6.99 -7.45
CA LEU A 139 10.86 -6.11 -8.48
C LEU A 139 9.85 -5.11 -7.91
N ILE A 140 8.97 -5.55 -7.00
CA ILE A 140 8.06 -4.68 -6.24
C ILE A 140 8.87 -3.66 -5.43
N ASP A 141 9.91 -4.07 -4.69
CA ASP A 141 10.76 -3.16 -3.91
C ASP A 141 11.40 -2.09 -4.80
N THR A 142 12.09 -2.52 -5.86
CA THR A 142 12.72 -1.62 -6.83
C THR A 142 11.72 -0.64 -7.41
N ARG A 143 10.54 -1.14 -7.81
CA ARG A 143 9.52 -0.34 -8.45
C ARG A 143 8.91 0.70 -7.50
N LEU A 144 8.63 0.32 -6.26
CA LEU A 144 8.09 1.24 -5.26
C LEU A 144 9.10 2.33 -4.89
N ARG A 145 10.39 2.02 -4.80
CA ARG A 145 11.45 3.03 -4.60
C ARG A 145 11.47 4.06 -5.73
N GLN A 146 11.37 3.61 -6.99
CA GLN A 146 11.28 4.51 -8.15
C GLN A 146 10.01 5.38 -8.12
N LEU A 147 8.86 4.78 -7.82
CA LEU A 147 7.57 5.49 -7.77
C LEU A 147 7.51 6.54 -6.66
N LYS A 148 8.20 6.29 -5.52
CA LYS A 148 8.29 7.23 -4.39
C LYS A 148 9.45 8.21 -4.48
N GLY A 149 10.39 8.01 -5.41
CA GLY A 149 11.66 8.76 -5.45
C GLY A 149 12.49 8.61 -4.18
N THR A 150 12.30 7.53 -3.42
CA THR A 150 12.95 7.27 -2.12
C THR A 150 13.68 5.94 -2.24
N HIS A 151 15.00 5.98 -2.42
CA HIS A 151 15.79 4.80 -2.79
C HIS A 151 16.47 4.12 -1.60
N GLU A 152 16.63 4.83 -0.49
CA GLU A 152 17.32 4.39 0.71
C GLU A 152 16.43 3.58 1.66
N LYS A 153 15.10 3.70 1.52
CA LYS A 153 14.12 2.97 2.34
C LYS A 153 13.62 1.74 1.58
N LEU A 154 13.40 0.64 2.31
CA LEU A 154 12.69 -0.52 1.78
C LEU A 154 11.35 -0.06 1.19
N TYR A 155 11.00 -0.53 0.00
CA TYR A 155 9.76 -0.24 -0.70
C TYR A 155 9.41 1.26 -0.79
N GLY A 156 10.42 2.13 -0.85
CA GLY A 156 10.22 3.59 -0.87
C GLY A 156 9.60 4.16 0.41
N GLY A 157 9.69 3.42 1.52
CA GLY A 157 9.11 3.81 2.81
C GLY A 157 7.61 3.52 2.96
N ILE A 158 6.97 2.86 1.99
CA ILE A 158 5.55 2.51 2.04
C ILE A 158 5.30 1.44 3.10
N HIS A 159 4.25 1.60 3.91
CA HIS A 159 3.79 0.55 4.81
C HIS A 159 3.22 -0.63 4.04
N LEU A 160 3.75 -1.82 4.27
CA LEU A 160 3.38 -3.03 3.55
C LEU A 160 2.68 -4.02 4.46
N ILE A 161 1.55 -4.51 4.00
CA ILE A 161 0.75 -5.53 4.68
C ILE A 161 0.49 -6.66 3.69
N PHE A 162 1.32 -7.69 3.78
CA PHE A 162 1.13 -8.93 3.05
C PHE A 162 0.10 -9.79 3.76
N CYS A 163 -0.82 -10.42 3.02
CA CYS A 163 -1.80 -11.35 3.55
C CYS A 163 -1.66 -12.68 2.81
N GLY A 164 -1.81 -13.79 3.53
CA GLY A 164 -1.78 -15.09 2.86
C GLY A 164 -1.66 -16.27 3.80
N ASP A 165 -1.47 -17.43 3.18
CA ASP A 165 -1.27 -18.72 3.83
C ASP A 165 -0.21 -19.49 3.04
N PHE A 166 0.98 -19.66 3.62
CA PHE A 166 2.09 -20.35 2.95
C PHE A 166 1.86 -21.86 2.78
N TYR A 167 0.82 -22.42 3.41
CA TYR A 167 0.39 -23.80 3.19
C TYR A 167 -0.60 -23.96 2.02
N GLN A 168 -1.02 -22.86 1.39
CA GLN A 168 -1.82 -22.89 0.16
C GLN A 168 -0.91 -22.98 -1.07
N LEU A 169 -1.41 -22.53 -2.23
CA LEU A 169 -0.72 -22.67 -3.50
C LEU A 169 0.60 -21.88 -3.52
N PRO A 170 1.74 -22.53 -3.86
CA PRO A 170 2.98 -21.82 -4.15
C PRO A 170 2.88 -21.09 -5.51
N PRO A 171 3.83 -20.21 -5.85
CA PRO A 171 3.91 -19.63 -7.18
C PRO A 171 4.03 -20.71 -8.26
N VAL A 172 3.51 -20.39 -9.45
CA VAL A 172 3.58 -21.27 -10.63
C VAL A 172 4.93 -21.05 -11.33
N GLY A 173 5.70 -22.13 -11.55
CA GLY A 173 6.91 -22.10 -12.39
C GLY A 173 8.20 -21.62 -11.71
N SER A 174 8.18 -21.28 -10.42
CA SER A 174 9.37 -20.99 -9.62
C SER A 174 9.14 -21.28 -8.13
N GLY A 175 10.20 -21.23 -7.32
CA GLY A 175 10.07 -21.40 -5.86
C GLY A 175 9.37 -20.22 -5.16
N PRO A 176 8.68 -20.47 -4.02
CA PRO A 176 8.09 -19.43 -3.18
C PRO A 176 9.14 -18.56 -2.47
N VAL A 177 8.74 -17.37 -2.02
CA VAL A 177 9.57 -16.48 -1.17
C VAL A 177 10.09 -17.18 0.10
N TYR A 178 9.39 -18.20 0.59
CA TYR A 178 9.69 -18.93 1.82
C TYR A 178 10.41 -20.27 1.59
N SER A 179 10.88 -20.57 0.36
CA SER A 179 11.75 -21.73 0.15
C SER A 179 13.10 -21.53 0.84
N GLN A 180 13.67 -22.58 1.42
CA GLN A 180 15.01 -22.50 2.02
C GLN A 180 16.02 -21.95 1.01
N ILE A 181 16.83 -20.97 1.43
CA ILE A 181 17.98 -20.52 0.66
C ILE A 181 18.99 -21.68 0.69
N THR A 182 18.96 -22.54 -0.32
CA THR A 182 20.06 -23.48 -0.54
C THR A 182 21.27 -22.67 -0.97
N HIS A 183 22.17 -22.40 -0.03
CA HIS A 183 23.53 -21.98 -0.32
C HIS A 183 24.26 -23.16 -0.98
N THR A 184 24.18 -23.25 -2.30
CA THR A 184 25.04 -24.11 -3.13
C THR A 184 25.95 -23.25 -3.98
#